data_AF-A0AAP0G5Q2-F1
#
_entry.id   AF-A0AAP0G5Q2-F1
#
_cell.length_a   1.000
_cell.length_b   1.000
_cell.length_c   1.000
_cell.angle_alpha   90.00
_cell.angle_beta   90.00
_cell.angle_gamma   90.00
#
_symmetry.space_group_name_H-M   'P 1'
#
loop_
_entity.id
_entity.type
_entity.pdbx_description
1 polymer ?
#
loop_
_entity_poly.entity_id
_entity_poly.type
_entity_poly.pdbx_seq_one_letter_code
_entity_poly.pdbx_strand_id
1 'polypeptide(L)'
;MINMGVKLKGLIDAAENYHTVLAENRKLYNEVQELKGNIRVYCRIRPFLTGQNSKSTTVDHVGENGELVLVNPARQGKDSHRMFKFNKVLGPTATQVSVFLDIQPLIRSVLDGYNVCIFAYGQTGSGKTYTMSGPTLSSKKNGGSIIEL
;
A
#
# COMPACT_ATOMS: atom_id res chain seq x y z
N MET A 1 24.29 -19.27 -48.37
CA MET A 1 24.77 -19.34 -46.98
C MET A 1 24.98 -17.97 -46.31
N ILE A 2 25.43 -16.92 -47.02
CA ILE A 2 25.74 -15.59 -46.43
C ILE A 2 24.53 -14.88 -45.79
N ASN A 3 23.33 -15.01 -46.36
CA ASN A 3 22.11 -14.34 -45.88
C ASN A 3 21.63 -14.81 -44.49
N MET A 4 22.01 -16.03 -44.08
CA MET A 4 21.62 -16.59 -42.78
C MET A 4 22.48 -16.02 -41.64
N GLY A 5 23.77 -15.78 -41.89
CA GLY A 5 24.69 -15.19 -40.90
C GLY A 5 24.37 -13.73 -40.58
N VAL A 6 23.94 -12.94 -41.56
CA VAL A 6 23.53 -11.53 -41.35
C VAL A 6 22.23 -11.45 -40.53
N LYS A 7 21.25 -12.32 -40.82
CA LYS A 7 20.03 -12.42 -40.00
C LYS A 7 20.31 -12.89 -38.58
N LEU A 8 21.21 -13.86 -38.41
CA LEU A 8 21.60 -14.37 -37.10
C LEU A 8 22.28 -13.28 -36.26
N LYS A 9 23.15 -12.47 -36.87
CA LYS A 9 23.79 -11.32 -36.20
C LYS A 9 22.77 -10.29 -35.74
N GLY A 10 21.83 -9.90 -36.60
CA GLY A 10 20.76 -8.96 -36.23
C GLY A 10 19.88 -9.46 -35.07
N LEU A 11 19.64 -10.78 -34.99
CA LEU A 11 18.92 -11.39 -33.86
C LEU A 11 19.73 -11.38 -32.57
N ILE A 12 21.04 -11.63 -32.63
CA ILE A 12 21.94 -11.57 -31.48
C ILE A 12 22.02 -10.13 -30.95
N ASP A 13 22.26 -9.16 -31.83
CA ASP A 13 22.32 -7.75 -31.45
C ASP A 13 21.00 -7.27 -30.83
N ALA A 14 19.85 -7.72 -31.37
CA ALA A 14 18.54 -7.42 -30.80
C ALA A 14 18.35 -8.06 -29.41
N ALA A 15 18.80 -9.31 -29.22
CA ALA A 15 18.73 -10.00 -27.95
C ALA A 15 19.63 -9.34 -26.89
N GLU A 16 20.86 -8.95 -27.23
CA GLU A 16 21.76 -8.23 -26.32
C GLU A 16 21.19 -6.88 -25.92
N ASN A 17 20.70 -6.10 -26.89
CA ASN A 17 20.06 -4.82 -26.62
C ASN A 17 18.84 -4.97 -25.71
N TYR A 18 18.05 -6.04 -25.88
CA TYR A 18 16.92 -6.34 -25.02
C TYR A 18 17.34 -6.57 -23.55
N HIS A 19 18.43 -7.30 -23.31
CA HIS A 19 18.94 -7.52 -21.95
C HIS A 19 19.43 -6.21 -21.31
N THR A 20 20.12 -5.35 -22.07
CA THR A 20 20.55 -4.03 -21.59
C THR A 20 19.36 -3.17 -21.19
N VAL A 21 18.33 -3.10 -22.03
CA VAL A 21 17.09 -2.35 -21.74
C VAL A 21 16.38 -2.91 -20.51
N LEU A 22 16.34 -4.23 -20.31
CA LEU A 22 15.76 -4.83 -19.11
C LEU A 22 16.55 -4.47 -17.84
N ALA A 23 17.88 -4.48 -17.90
CA ALA A 23 18.74 -4.11 -16.77
C ALA A 23 18.55 -2.63 -16.39
N GLU A 24 18.47 -1.75 -17.38
CA GLU A 24 18.22 -0.32 -17.17
C GLU A 24 16.81 -0.08 -16.60
N ASN A 25 15.79 -0.76 -17.14
CA ASN A 25 14.43 -0.69 -16.61
C ASN A 25 14.36 -1.13 -15.15
N ARG A 26 15.08 -2.19 -14.76
CA ARG A 26 15.18 -2.64 -13.37
C ARG A 26 15.79 -1.55 -12.49
N LYS A 27 16.90 -0.97 -12.92
CA LYS A 27 17.60 0.09 -12.17
C LYS A 27 16.69 1.31 -11.97
N LEU A 28 16.17 1.87 -13.05
CA LEU A 28 15.33 3.07 -13.01
C LEU A 28 14.05 2.85 -12.21
N TYR A 29 13.44 1.67 -12.35
CA TYR A 29 12.24 1.34 -11.60
C TYR A 29 12.47 1.37 -10.08
N ASN A 30 13.59 0.80 -9.62
CA ASN A 30 13.91 0.78 -8.19
C ASN A 30 14.38 2.14 -7.68
N GLU A 31 15.08 2.93 -8.50
CA GLU A 31 15.40 4.34 -8.18
C GLU A 31 14.11 5.17 -7.94
N VAL A 32 13.09 4.98 -8.78
CA VAL A 32 11.76 5.59 -8.55
C VAL A 32 11.13 5.11 -7.23
N GLN A 33 11.32 3.84 -6.84
CA GLN A 33 10.84 3.37 -5.54
C GLN A 33 11.61 4.00 -4.38
N GLU A 34 12.93 4.16 -4.49
CA GLU A 34 13.75 4.79 -3.46
C GLU A 34 13.41 6.26 -3.26
N LEU A 35 13.17 7.00 -4.36
CA LEU A 35 12.73 8.40 -4.32
C LEU A 35 11.37 8.59 -3.65
N LYS A 36 10.49 7.59 -3.72
CA LYS A 36 9.21 7.57 -2.96
C LYS A 36 9.40 7.29 -1.47
N GLY A 37 10.62 6.95 -1.05
CA GLY A 37 11.00 6.59 0.31
C GLY A 37 11.10 5.07 0.51
N ASN A 38 12.21 4.64 1.12
CA ASN A 38 12.50 3.24 1.47
C ASN A 38 11.64 2.73 2.64
N ILE A 39 11.16 3.65 3.48
CA ILE A 39 10.20 3.36 4.55
C ILE A 39 8.93 4.13 4.23
N ARG A 40 7.81 3.41 4.16
CA ARG A 40 6.50 3.99 3.88
C ARG A 40 5.50 3.50 4.90
N VAL A 41 4.79 4.43 5.53
CA VAL A 41 3.77 4.18 6.53
C VAL A 41 2.40 4.50 5.94
N TYR A 42 1.55 3.48 5.86
CA TYR A 42 0.19 3.58 5.35
C TYR A 42 -0.77 3.40 6.52
N CYS A 43 -1.70 4.32 6.70
CA CYS A 43 -2.80 4.14 7.65
C CYS A 43 -3.99 3.52 6.91
N ARG A 44 -4.47 2.36 7.36
CA ARG A 44 -5.69 1.76 6.81
C ARG A 44 -6.80 1.77 7.83
N ILE A 45 -7.89 2.40 7.45
CA ILE A 45 -9.04 2.60 8.28
C ILE A 45 -10.08 1.51 7.95
N ARG A 46 -10.52 0.73 8.95
CA ARG A 46 -11.39 -0.43 8.69
C ARG A 46 -12.87 -0.08 8.51
N PRO A 47 -13.75 -1.07 8.24
CA PRO A 47 -15.21 -0.99 8.39
C PRO A 47 -15.79 -1.40 9.79
N PHE A 48 -17.01 -0.95 10.20
CA PHE A 48 -17.50 -0.50 11.56
C PHE A 48 -18.57 -1.52 11.70
N LEU A 49 -18.53 -2.19 12.82
CA LEU A 49 -19.45 -3.29 12.95
C LEU A 49 -20.78 -2.68 13.39
N THR A 50 -21.85 -3.06 12.71
CA THR A 50 -23.21 -2.67 13.09
C THR A 50 -23.41 -2.95 14.59
N GLY A 51 -23.78 -1.94 15.38
CA GLY A 51 -23.99 -2.05 16.82
C GLY A 51 -22.90 -1.45 17.72
N GLN A 52 -21.88 -0.78 17.17
CA GLN A 52 -20.89 -0.03 17.94
C GLN A 52 -21.39 1.36 18.35
N ASN A 53 -21.19 1.73 19.62
CA ASN A 53 -21.65 2.99 20.20
C ASN A 53 -20.80 4.19 19.74
N SER A 54 -21.47 5.30 19.42
CA SER A 54 -20.94 6.59 18.93
C SER A 54 -20.17 7.44 19.97
N LYS A 55 -19.70 6.84 21.08
CA LYS A 55 -18.97 7.55 22.14
C LYS A 55 -17.44 7.44 22.02
N SER A 56 -16.92 6.80 20.96
CA SER A 56 -15.48 6.59 20.75
C SER A 56 -14.86 7.67 19.86
N THR A 57 -13.53 7.70 19.81
CA THR A 57 -12.77 8.46 18.80
C THR A 57 -13.22 8.06 17.40
N THR A 58 -13.42 9.05 16.51
CA THR A 58 -13.86 8.86 15.13
C THR A 58 -12.95 9.60 14.14
N VAL A 59 -13.06 9.25 12.87
CA VAL A 59 -12.37 9.95 11.77
C VAL A 59 -13.20 11.17 11.40
N ASP A 60 -12.57 12.34 11.46
CA ASP A 60 -13.17 13.62 11.08
C ASP A 60 -12.83 13.97 9.63
N HIS A 61 -11.56 13.86 9.27
CA HIS A 61 -11.09 14.16 7.93
C HIS A 61 -9.96 13.23 7.48
N VAL A 62 -9.99 12.85 6.20
CA VAL A 62 -8.90 12.17 5.48
C VAL A 62 -8.48 13.06 4.32
N GLY A 63 -7.31 13.68 4.43
CA GLY A 63 -6.76 14.55 3.41
C GLY A 63 -6.04 13.78 2.31
N GLU A 64 -5.93 14.38 1.13
CA GLU A 64 -5.32 13.75 -0.07
C GLU A 64 -3.81 13.48 0.10
N ASN A 65 -3.13 14.24 0.97
CA ASN A 65 -1.68 14.16 1.20
C ASN A 65 -1.29 13.24 2.37
N GLY A 66 -2.15 12.26 2.69
CA GLY A 66 -1.93 11.33 3.80
C GLY A 66 -2.18 11.95 5.19
N GLU A 67 -2.92 13.05 5.24
CA GLU A 67 -3.36 13.67 6.49
C GLU A 67 -4.59 12.94 7.05
N LEU A 68 -4.59 12.71 8.36
CA LEU A 68 -5.69 12.08 9.08
C LEU A 68 -6.01 12.91 10.31
N VAL A 69 -7.26 13.37 10.42
CA VAL A 69 -7.77 14.08 11.58
C VAL A 69 -8.76 13.19 12.32
N LEU A 70 -8.50 12.95 13.60
CA LEU A 70 -9.35 12.20 14.50
C LEU A 70 -10.02 13.13 15.50
N VAL A 71 -11.29 12.86 15.80
CA VAL A 71 -12.07 13.58 16.82
C VAL A 71 -12.43 12.66 17.97
N ASN A 72 -12.14 13.09 19.19
CA ASN A 72 -12.53 12.42 20.42
C ASN A 72 -13.55 13.28 21.20
N PRO A 73 -14.84 12.91 21.22
CA PRO A 73 -15.87 13.68 21.90
C PRO A 73 -15.75 13.68 23.43
N ALA A 74 -14.95 12.78 24.02
CA ALA A 74 -14.69 12.74 25.46
C ALA A 74 -13.61 13.74 25.92
N ARG A 75 -12.93 14.43 24.99
CA ARG A 75 -11.90 15.45 25.30
C ARG A 75 -12.40 16.83 24.87
N GLN A 76 -12.06 17.87 25.62
CA GLN A 76 -12.44 19.26 25.31
C GLN A 76 -11.26 20.07 24.78
N GLY A 77 -11.55 21.14 24.04
CA GLY A 77 -10.54 22.08 23.55
C GLY A 77 -9.63 21.48 22.47
N LYS A 78 -8.37 21.92 22.43
CA LYS A 78 -7.39 21.55 21.39
C LYS A 78 -7.08 20.04 21.34
N ASP A 79 -7.29 19.32 22.44
CA ASP A 79 -7.06 17.87 22.55
C ASP A 79 -8.21 17.01 22.00
N SER A 80 -9.33 17.64 21.64
CA SER A 80 -10.46 16.95 20.99
C SER A 80 -10.12 16.50 19.57
N HIS A 81 -9.18 17.18 18.89
CA HIS A 81 -8.74 16.85 17.54
C HIS A 81 -7.28 16.42 17.55
N ARG A 82 -6.96 15.34 16.84
CA ARG A 82 -5.58 14.86 16.66
C ARG A 82 -5.29 14.68 15.18
N MET A 83 -4.22 15.32 14.72
CA MET A 83 -3.75 15.22 13.35
C MET A 83 -2.55 14.27 13.27
N PHE A 84 -2.58 13.37 12.30
CA PHE A 84 -1.49 12.46 11.96
C PHE A 84 -1.16 12.60 10.47
N LYS A 85 0.10 12.35 10.12
CA LYS A 85 0.58 12.37 8.74
C LYS A 85 1.23 11.05 8.38
N PHE A 86 0.80 10.48 7.26
CA PHE A 86 1.26 9.21 6.71
C PHE A 86 1.69 9.40 5.25
N ASN A 87 2.32 8.39 4.65
CA ASN A 87 2.54 8.40 3.21
C ASN A 87 1.22 8.27 2.44
N LYS A 88 0.25 7.54 3.01
CA LYS A 88 -1.11 7.42 2.49
C LYS A 88 -2.09 7.02 3.58
N VAL A 89 -3.30 7.53 3.50
CA VAL A 89 -4.42 7.12 4.35
C VAL A 89 -5.47 6.45 3.47
N LEU A 90 -5.77 5.19 3.77
CA LEU A 90 -6.75 4.36 3.08
C LEU A 90 -8.04 4.36 3.91
N GLY A 91 -9.06 5.08 3.42
CA GLY A 91 -10.33 5.22 4.12
C GLY A 91 -11.12 3.90 4.27
N PRO A 92 -12.27 3.93 4.99
CA PRO A 92 -13.14 2.77 5.21
C PRO A 92 -13.56 2.02 3.94
N THR A 93 -13.64 2.73 2.83
CA THR A 93 -14.10 2.19 1.54
C THR A 93 -12.97 1.53 0.74
N ALA A 94 -11.73 1.59 1.22
CA ALA A 94 -10.57 1.00 0.55
C ALA A 94 -10.68 -0.54 0.49
N THR A 95 -10.68 -1.07 -0.73
CA THR A 95 -10.80 -2.50 -1.00
C THR A 95 -9.44 -3.20 -0.85
N GLN A 96 -9.44 -4.53 -0.72
CA GLN A 96 -8.18 -5.30 -0.78
C GLN A 96 -7.43 -5.05 -2.09
N VAL A 97 -8.15 -4.88 -3.19
CA VAL A 97 -7.57 -4.62 -4.51
C VAL A 97 -6.87 -3.27 -4.52
N SER A 98 -7.50 -2.20 -4.01
CA SER A 98 -6.85 -0.88 -3.99
C SER A 98 -5.61 -0.87 -3.09
N VAL A 99 -5.65 -1.57 -1.96
CA VAL A 99 -4.47 -1.75 -1.09
C VAL A 99 -3.36 -2.50 -1.82
N PHE A 100 -3.69 -3.59 -2.52
CA PHE A 100 -2.71 -4.35 -3.28
C PHE A 100 -2.08 -3.52 -4.40
N LEU A 101 -2.84 -2.74 -5.16
CA LEU A 101 -2.32 -1.91 -6.25
C LEU A 101 -1.28 -0.89 -5.75
N ASP A 102 -1.43 -0.36 -4.54
CA ASP A 102 -0.44 0.55 -3.95
C ASP A 102 0.86 -0.16 -3.55
N ILE A 103 0.78 -1.44 -3.19
CA ILE A 103 1.90 -2.27 -2.71
C ILE A 103 2.56 -3.06 -3.85
N GLN A 104 1.84 -3.31 -4.94
CA GLN A 104 2.30 -4.00 -6.14
C GLN A 104 3.66 -3.51 -6.62
N PRO A 105 3.99 -2.20 -6.56
CA PRO A 105 5.29 -1.75 -6.99
C PRO A 105 6.47 -2.36 -6.23
N LEU A 106 6.29 -2.65 -4.93
CA LEU A 106 7.29 -3.29 -4.08
C LEU A 106 7.45 -4.78 -4.41
N ILE A 107 6.39 -5.45 -4.85
CA ILE A 107 6.45 -6.86 -5.30
C ILE A 107 7.36 -6.97 -6.52
N ARG A 108 7.28 -6.00 -7.45
CA ARG A 108 8.21 -5.93 -8.57
C ARG A 108 9.66 -5.75 -8.11
N SER A 109 9.93 -4.91 -7.10
CA SER A 109 11.27 -4.80 -6.50
C SER A 109 11.79 -6.13 -5.97
N VAL A 110 10.93 -6.96 -5.36
CA VAL A 110 11.31 -8.33 -4.94
C VAL A 110 11.71 -9.20 -6.13
N LEU A 111 10.94 -9.19 -7.21
CA LEU A 111 11.28 -9.91 -8.44
C LEU A 111 12.57 -9.38 -9.08
N ASP A 112 12.88 -8.11 -8.84
CA ASP A 112 14.10 -7.45 -9.27
C ASP A 112 15.32 -7.79 -8.39
N GLY A 113 15.14 -8.53 -7.29
CA GLY A 113 16.21 -8.98 -6.39
C GLY A 113 16.38 -8.13 -5.12
N TYR A 114 15.44 -7.24 -4.82
CA TYR A 114 15.48 -6.40 -3.62
C TYR A 114 14.75 -7.05 -2.45
N ASN A 115 15.27 -6.84 -1.24
CA ASN A 115 14.59 -7.26 -0.02
C ASN A 115 13.50 -6.26 0.35
N VAL A 116 12.27 -6.73 0.51
CA VAL A 116 11.12 -5.93 0.93
C VAL A 116 10.50 -6.56 2.17
N CYS A 117 10.17 -5.73 3.15
CA CYS A 117 9.43 -6.13 4.34
C CYS A 117 8.10 -5.39 4.41
N ILE A 118 7.00 -6.14 4.56
CA ILE A 118 5.66 -5.60 4.76
C ILE A 118 5.12 -6.18 6.05
N PHE A 119 4.71 -5.32 6.97
CA PHE A 119 4.08 -5.71 8.22
C PHE A 119 2.85 -4.85 8.46
N ALA A 120 1.90 -5.42 9.20
CA ALA A 120 0.69 -4.72 9.63
C ALA A 120 0.77 -4.51 11.15
N TYR A 121 0.48 -3.30 11.61
CA TYR A 121 0.50 -2.92 13.02
C TYR A 121 -0.88 -2.41 13.47
N GLY A 122 -1.12 -2.44 14.78
CA GLY A 122 -2.35 -1.98 15.44
C GLY A 122 -2.92 -3.04 16.37
N GLN A 123 -3.96 -2.71 17.12
CA GLN A 123 -4.53 -3.62 18.12
C GLN A 123 -5.33 -4.81 17.58
N THR A 124 -5.75 -5.72 18.47
CA THR A 124 -6.64 -6.83 18.10
C THR A 124 -7.97 -6.31 17.53
N GLY A 125 -8.41 -6.88 16.41
CA GLY A 125 -9.63 -6.43 15.71
C GLY A 125 -9.45 -5.19 14.83
N SER A 126 -8.24 -4.63 14.68
CA SER A 126 -7.99 -3.48 13.77
C SER A 126 -7.97 -3.84 12.28
N GLY A 127 -7.87 -5.13 11.94
CA GLY A 127 -7.86 -5.61 10.55
C GLY A 127 -6.48 -5.99 10.00
N LYS A 128 -5.46 -6.22 10.85
CA LYS A 128 -4.14 -6.73 10.43
C LYS A 128 -4.21 -8.00 9.58
N THR A 129 -4.86 -9.05 10.10
CA THR A 129 -5.03 -10.34 9.39
C THR A 129 -5.84 -10.18 8.11
N TYR A 130 -6.90 -9.37 8.14
CA TYR A 130 -7.69 -9.05 6.94
C TYR A 130 -6.85 -8.34 5.88
N THR A 131 -5.93 -7.46 6.28
CA THR A 131 -5.05 -6.73 5.36
C THR A 131 -4.02 -7.66 4.73
N MET A 132 -3.33 -8.46 5.52
CA MET A 132 -2.24 -9.33 5.06
C MET A 132 -2.73 -10.58 4.32
N SER A 133 -3.82 -11.19 4.79
CA SER A 133 -4.31 -12.49 4.29
C SER A 133 -5.65 -12.39 3.55
N GLY A 134 -6.30 -11.23 3.58
CA GLY A 134 -7.64 -11.07 3.02
C GLY A 134 -8.76 -11.62 3.91
N PRO A 135 -10.02 -11.54 3.44
CA PRO A 135 -11.15 -12.15 4.11
C PRO A 135 -11.00 -13.69 4.15
N THR A 136 -11.26 -14.29 5.31
CA THR A 136 -11.52 -15.74 5.37
C THR A 136 -12.82 -16.06 4.64
N LEU A 137 -12.95 -17.26 4.07
CA LEU A 137 -14.18 -17.75 3.40
C LEU A 137 -15.44 -17.61 4.28
N SER A 138 -15.28 -17.47 5.59
CA SER A 138 -16.34 -17.28 6.60
C SER A 138 -16.74 -15.82 6.89
N SER A 139 -15.96 -14.82 6.44
CA SER A 139 -16.13 -13.41 6.84
C SER A 139 -16.73 -12.53 5.74
N LYS A 140 -18.01 -12.74 5.44
CA LYS A 140 -18.84 -11.69 4.81
C LYS A 140 -19.64 -10.99 5.91
N LYS A 141 -19.29 -9.76 6.29
CA LYS A 141 -20.21 -8.71 6.83
C LYS A 141 -19.51 -7.35 7.12
N ASN A 142 -19.88 -6.35 6.31
CA ASN A 142 -20.25 -4.92 6.52
C ASN A 142 -19.51 -3.95 7.52
N GLY A 143 -18.80 -2.92 7.00
CA GLY A 143 -19.18 -1.45 6.91
C GLY A 143 -18.90 -0.33 7.99
N GLY A 144 -17.75 0.44 7.99
CA GLY A 144 -17.30 1.64 8.86
C GLY A 144 -16.03 1.77 9.87
N SER A 145 -15.40 2.90 10.11
CA SER A 145 -14.03 2.92 10.71
C SER A 145 -13.76 2.87 12.23
N ILE A 146 -13.27 1.75 12.79
CA ILE A 146 -12.46 1.78 14.05
C ILE A 146 -10.97 1.94 13.75
N ILE A 147 -10.42 3.03 14.26
CA ILE A 147 -8.98 3.23 14.45
C ILE A 147 -8.75 3.13 15.94
N GLU A 148 -7.99 2.14 16.35
CA GLU A 148 -7.33 2.16 17.65
C GLU A 148 -5.85 1.89 17.40
N LEU A 149 -5.05 2.81 17.96
CA LEU A 149 -3.67 3.17 17.64
C LEU A 149 -2.70 1.98 17.56
#